data_AF-A0A359M1K8-F1
#
_entry.id   AF-A0A359M1K8-F1
#
_cell.length_a   1.000
_cell.length_b   1.000
_cell.length_c   1.000
_cell.angle_alpha   90.00
_cell.angle_beta   90.00
_cell.angle_gamma   90.00
#
_symmetry.space_group_name_H-M   'P 1'
#
loop_
_entity.id
_entity.type
_entity.pdbx_description
1 polymer ?
#
loop_
_entity_poly.entity_id
_entity_poly.type
_entity_poly.pdbx_seq_one_letter_code
_entity_poly.pdbx_strand_id
1 'polypeptide(L)'
;MCPEQRRPPGCKSATRGTLAPGAGRAKVRAVSKRERLERLSTPRGVIAALAVDQRRSLRRMIADAAGAPLEQISGQRLAAFKSAVTATLTPRASAVLLDPEYGLDAARRRAPGCGLLLAYEMDGYENPRPHRMLALLPRESVRRLKDRGADGIKILLSYTPHGDPAANDEKKALIERIGNECAAQALPFFLEPVGYDPGGLDPHGVEYARRKTEIVLRSMEEFARPEYGVDALKVEFPVNAAFVEGDSFHR
;
A
#
# COMPACT_ATOMS: atom_id res chain seq x y z
N MET A 1 -76.24 -51.36 -18.96
CA MET A 1 -76.08 -49.89 -18.91
C MET A 1 -74.59 -49.57 -18.85
N CYS A 2 -74.02 -49.04 -19.93
CA CYS A 2 -72.73 -48.30 -19.94
C CYS A 2 -72.94 -46.86 -19.40
N PRO A 3 -71.91 -46.00 -19.18
CA PRO A 3 -70.48 -46.10 -19.55
C PRO A 3 -69.50 -45.81 -18.37
N GLU A 4 -68.27 -46.33 -18.32
CA GLU A 4 -67.06 -46.03 -19.11
C GLU A 4 -66.44 -44.64 -18.81
N GLN A 5 -65.32 -44.61 -18.07
CA GLN A 5 -64.42 -43.45 -17.96
C GLN A 5 -62.97 -43.87 -18.27
N ARG A 6 -62.38 -43.19 -19.25
CA ARG A 6 -61.08 -43.46 -19.87
C ARG A 6 -59.94 -42.85 -19.04
N ARG A 7 -58.83 -43.59 -18.90
CA ARG A 7 -57.53 -43.06 -18.43
C ARG A 7 -56.71 -42.52 -19.61
N PRO A 8 -55.96 -41.42 -19.46
CA PRO A 8 -55.07 -40.91 -20.51
C PRO A 8 -53.75 -41.69 -20.58
N PRO A 9 -53.05 -41.70 -21.74
CA PRO A 9 -51.91 -42.58 -21.97
C PRO A 9 -50.56 -41.93 -21.62
N GLY A 10 -49.66 -42.76 -21.09
CA GLY A 10 -48.25 -42.84 -21.50
C GLY A 10 -47.32 -41.64 -21.22
N CYS A 11 -46.77 -41.56 -20.01
CA CYS A 11 -45.52 -40.84 -19.78
C CYS A 11 -44.36 -41.68 -20.37
N LYS A 12 -43.75 -41.20 -21.46
CA LYS A 12 -42.59 -41.84 -22.10
C LYS A 12 -41.38 -41.76 -21.16
N SER A 13 -40.71 -42.89 -20.98
CA SER A 13 -39.45 -43.04 -20.25
C SER A 13 -38.37 -42.10 -20.79
N ALA A 14 -37.88 -41.18 -19.96
CA ALA A 14 -36.70 -40.40 -20.25
C ALA A 14 -35.46 -41.31 -20.17
N THR A 15 -34.79 -41.48 -21.31
CA THR A 15 -33.48 -42.08 -21.43
C THR A 15 -32.46 -41.31 -20.58
N ARG A 16 -31.70 -42.02 -19.75
CA ARG A 16 -30.56 -41.49 -19.01
C ARG A 16 -29.52 -40.96 -20.00
N GLY A 17 -29.51 -39.65 -20.22
CA GLY A 17 -28.41 -38.96 -20.88
C GLY A 17 -27.16 -39.03 -20.00
N THR A 18 -26.11 -39.65 -20.52
CA THR A 18 -24.78 -39.66 -19.94
C THR A 18 -24.25 -38.22 -19.92
N LEU A 19 -24.12 -37.64 -18.73
CA LEU A 19 -23.44 -36.36 -18.53
C LEU A 19 -21.97 -36.54 -18.91
N ALA A 20 -21.53 -35.80 -19.94
CA ALA A 20 -20.12 -35.70 -20.29
C ALA A 20 -19.32 -35.17 -19.08
N PRO A 21 -18.09 -35.64 -18.85
CA PRO A 21 -17.27 -35.14 -17.76
C PRO A 21 -16.97 -33.66 -18.02
N GLY A 22 -17.38 -32.81 -17.08
CA GLY A 22 -17.15 -31.37 -17.15
C GLY A 22 -15.68 -31.06 -17.32
N ALA A 23 -15.37 -30.18 -18.27
CA ALA A 23 -14.04 -29.62 -18.47
C ALA A 23 -13.51 -29.09 -17.12
N GLY A 24 -12.46 -29.72 -16.61
CA GLY A 24 -11.83 -29.33 -15.35
C GLY A 24 -11.43 -27.86 -15.41
N ARG A 25 -11.94 -27.05 -14.47
CA ARG A 25 -11.45 -25.69 -14.26
C ARG A 25 -9.94 -25.78 -14.03
N ALA A 26 -9.15 -25.19 -14.93
CA ALA A 26 -7.72 -25.06 -14.73
C ALA A 26 -7.47 -24.44 -13.35
N LYS A 27 -6.75 -25.17 -12.48
CA LYS A 27 -6.34 -24.64 -11.18
C LYS A 27 -5.38 -23.49 -11.42
N VAL A 28 -5.86 -22.26 -11.27
CA VAL A 28 -4.99 -21.07 -11.28
C VAL A 28 -4.05 -21.19 -10.08
N ARG A 29 -2.74 -21.30 -10.33
CA ARG A 29 -1.73 -21.34 -9.27
C ARG A 29 -1.75 -20.03 -8.49
N ALA A 30 -1.83 -20.12 -7.16
CA ALA A 30 -1.72 -18.95 -6.30
C ALA A 30 -0.31 -18.34 -6.42
N VAL A 31 -0.24 -17.01 -6.61
CA VAL A 31 1.02 -16.25 -6.66
C VAL A 31 1.57 -16.09 -5.24
N SER A 32 2.82 -16.48 -5.01
CA SER A 32 3.50 -16.36 -3.71
C SER A 32 4.00 -14.94 -3.41
N LYS A 33 4.36 -14.67 -2.14
CA LYS A 33 5.02 -13.40 -1.76
C LYS A 33 6.32 -13.16 -2.53
N ARG A 34 7.14 -14.21 -2.70
CA ARG A 34 8.41 -14.14 -3.44
C ARG A 34 8.22 -13.67 -4.87
N GLU A 35 7.27 -14.28 -5.58
CA GLU A 35 6.98 -13.90 -6.97
C GLU A 35 6.49 -12.47 -7.10
N ARG A 36 5.79 -11.96 -6.08
CA ARG A 36 5.38 -10.55 -6.04
C ARG A 36 6.55 -9.62 -5.75
N LEU A 37 7.44 -9.97 -4.83
CA LEU A 37 8.68 -9.23 -4.62
C LEU A 37 9.54 -9.18 -5.88
N GLU A 38 9.61 -10.29 -6.63
CA GLU A 38 10.29 -10.34 -7.93
C GLU A 38 9.65 -9.38 -8.95
N ARG A 39 8.31 -9.25 -8.98
CA ARG A 39 7.61 -8.24 -9.81
C ARG A 39 7.85 -6.79 -9.37
N LEU A 40 8.12 -6.57 -8.09
CA LEU A 40 8.41 -5.25 -7.54
C LEU A 40 9.89 -4.85 -7.74
N SER A 41 10.72 -5.76 -8.22
CA SER A 41 12.16 -5.62 -8.31
C SER A 41 12.65 -5.63 -9.77
N THR A 42 13.81 -5.03 -9.98
CA THR A 42 14.57 -5.22 -11.22
C THR A 42 15.06 -6.68 -11.33
N PRO A 43 15.51 -7.14 -12.51
CA PRO A 43 16.11 -8.47 -12.66
C PRO A 43 17.33 -8.75 -11.76
N ARG A 44 17.94 -7.70 -11.19
CA ARG A 44 19.05 -7.80 -10.23
C ARG A 44 18.60 -7.86 -8.77
N GLY A 45 17.28 -7.94 -8.51
CA GLY A 45 16.73 -7.96 -7.15
C GLY A 45 16.70 -6.58 -6.47
N VAL A 46 16.95 -5.49 -7.20
CA VAL A 46 16.89 -4.12 -6.64
C VAL A 46 15.47 -3.56 -6.80
N ILE A 47 14.89 -3.01 -5.74
CA ILE A 47 13.61 -2.29 -5.79
C ILE A 47 13.88 -0.84 -6.22
N ALA A 48 13.73 -0.57 -7.51
CA ALA A 48 13.83 0.76 -8.11
C ALA A 48 12.43 1.35 -8.33
N ALA A 49 11.72 1.57 -7.23
CA ALA A 49 10.31 1.96 -7.24
C ALA A 49 10.10 3.48 -7.30
N LEU A 50 9.05 3.91 -8.00
CA LEU A 50 8.57 5.28 -8.04
C LEU A 50 7.46 5.48 -6.99
N ALA A 51 7.62 6.42 -6.06
CA ALA A 51 6.59 6.72 -5.07
C ALA A 51 5.75 7.94 -5.49
N VAL A 52 4.45 7.73 -5.68
CA VAL A 52 3.47 8.77 -6.06
C VAL A 52 2.17 8.62 -5.26
N ASP A 53 2.24 8.14 -4.01
CA ASP A 53 1.11 7.96 -3.07
C ASP A 53 0.75 9.22 -2.28
N GLN A 54 1.46 10.34 -2.51
CA GLN A 54 1.20 11.61 -1.83
C GLN A 54 -0.20 12.13 -2.15
N ARG A 55 -0.94 12.52 -1.11
CA ARG A 55 -2.29 13.08 -1.21
C ARG A 55 -2.28 14.57 -0.90
N ARG A 56 -2.42 14.97 0.37
CA ARG A 56 -2.48 16.39 0.78
C ARG A 56 -1.20 17.16 0.43
N SER A 57 -0.03 16.54 0.59
CA SER A 57 1.25 17.17 0.21
C SER A 57 1.34 17.43 -1.29
N LEU A 58 0.93 16.48 -2.13
CA LEU A 58 0.83 16.69 -3.58
C LEU A 58 -0.17 17.80 -3.92
N ARG A 59 -1.33 17.82 -3.25
CA ARG A 59 -2.33 18.87 -3.45
C ARG A 59 -1.74 20.26 -3.17
N ARG A 60 -0.98 20.39 -2.09
CA ARG A 60 -0.27 21.63 -1.73
C ARG A 60 0.74 22.03 -2.80
N MET A 61 1.59 21.11 -3.23
CA MET A 61 2.57 21.39 -4.29
C MET A 61 1.94 21.86 -5.60
N ILE A 62 0.81 21.26 -6.01
CA ILE A 62 0.06 21.68 -7.19
C ILE A 62 -0.56 23.06 -6.99
N ALA A 63 -1.09 23.34 -5.80
CA ALA A 63 -1.67 24.63 -5.43
C ALA A 63 -0.62 25.75 -5.53
N ASP A 64 0.54 25.54 -4.90
CA ASP A 64 1.67 26.48 -4.88
C ASP A 64 2.17 26.75 -6.30
N ALA A 65 2.39 25.70 -7.10
CA ALA A 65 2.84 25.83 -8.48
C ALA A 65 1.81 26.51 -9.41
N ALA A 66 0.52 26.41 -9.09
CA ALA A 66 -0.55 27.03 -9.86
C ALA A 66 -0.91 28.45 -9.36
N GLY A 67 -0.32 28.91 -8.25
CA GLY A 67 -0.73 30.15 -7.58
C GLY A 67 -2.20 30.14 -7.14
N ALA A 68 -2.73 28.96 -6.78
CA ALA A 68 -4.14 28.76 -6.48
C ALA A 68 -4.35 28.31 -5.01
N PRO A 69 -5.48 28.64 -4.37
CA PRO A 69 -5.86 28.07 -3.08
C PRO A 69 -5.96 26.54 -3.11
N LEU A 70 -5.65 25.89 -1.99
CA LEU A 70 -5.62 24.43 -1.86
C LEU A 70 -6.98 23.79 -2.20
N GLU A 71 -8.07 24.46 -1.84
CA GLU A 71 -9.46 24.02 -2.01
C GLU A 71 -9.84 23.94 -3.50
N GLN A 72 -9.16 24.70 -4.35
CA GLN A 72 -9.38 24.69 -5.81
C GLN A 72 -8.66 23.52 -6.51
N ILE A 73 -7.79 22.79 -5.80
CA ILE A 73 -7.12 21.62 -6.35
C ILE A 73 -7.98 20.38 -6.11
N SER A 74 -8.76 20.02 -7.13
CA SER A 74 -9.67 18.87 -7.10
C SER A 74 -8.93 17.52 -7.10
N GLY A 75 -9.59 16.47 -6.60
CA GLY A 75 -9.09 15.09 -6.69
C GLY A 75 -8.80 14.62 -8.12
N GLN A 76 -9.54 15.14 -9.10
CA GLN A 76 -9.27 14.87 -10.52
C GLN A 76 -7.92 15.42 -10.98
N ARG A 77 -7.50 16.59 -10.48
CA ARG A 77 -6.16 17.14 -10.78
C ARG A 77 -5.05 16.27 -10.19
N LEU A 78 -5.26 15.73 -8.98
CA LEU A 78 -4.32 14.77 -8.38
C LEU A 78 -4.24 13.48 -9.22
N ALA A 79 -5.38 12.91 -9.61
CA ALA A 79 -5.44 11.70 -10.42
C ALA A 79 -4.80 11.89 -11.81
N ALA A 80 -5.02 13.05 -12.44
CA ALA A 80 -4.40 13.41 -13.72
C ALA A 80 -2.87 13.53 -13.59
N PHE A 81 -2.38 14.20 -12.54
CA PHE A 81 -0.95 14.28 -12.25
C PHE A 81 -0.33 12.89 -12.05
N LYS A 82 -0.94 12.07 -11.18
CA LYS A 82 -0.48 10.69 -10.92
C LYS A 82 -0.46 9.87 -12.21
N SER A 83 -1.48 10.00 -13.05
CA SER A 83 -1.57 9.30 -14.34
C SER A 83 -0.45 9.71 -15.30
N ALA A 84 -0.17 11.01 -15.42
CA ALA A 84 0.90 11.52 -16.26
C ALA A 84 2.28 11.02 -15.79
N VAL A 85 2.59 11.21 -14.50
CA VAL A 85 3.84 10.75 -13.88
C VAL A 85 4.01 9.24 -14.06
N THR A 86 2.96 8.46 -13.81
CA THR A 86 3.00 7.00 -13.93
C THR A 86 3.26 6.58 -15.37
N ALA A 87 2.53 7.10 -16.36
CA ALA A 87 2.72 6.74 -17.76
C ALA A 87 4.12 7.11 -18.29
N THR A 88 4.66 8.26 -17.85
CA THR A 88 5.95 8.78 -18.33
C THR A 88 7.17 8.10 -17.66
N LEU A 89 7.08 7.77 -16.37
CA LEU A 89 8.25 7.35 -15.59
C LEU A 89 8.30 5.85 -15.32
N THR A 90 7.17 5.14 -15.28
CA THR A 90 7.18 3.69 -15.03
C THR A 90 7.89 2.80 -16.06
N PRO A 91 8.13 3.21 -17.33
CA PRO A 91 9.01 2.43 -18.21
C PRO A 91 10.45 2.28 -17.67
N ARG A 92 10.84 3.09 -16.69
CA ARG A 92 12.18 3.10 -16.06
C ARG A 92 12.15 2.68 -14.59
N ALA A 93 11.00 2.27 -14.05
CA ALA A 93 10.85 1.89 -12.64
C ALA A 93 10.46 0.41 -12.52
N SER A 94 10.99 -0.30 -11.52
CA SER A 94 10.58 -1.69 -11.26
C SER A 94 9.17 -1.77 -10.70
N ALA A 95 8.75 -0.76 -9.94
CA ALA A 95 7.42 -0.67 -9.38
C ALA A 95 6.95 0.78 -9.24
N VAL A 96 5.65 0.96 -9.03
CA VAL A 96 5.07 2.24 -8.62
C VAL A 96 4.25 2.06 -7.35
N LEU A 97 4.41 2.97 -6.39
CA LEU A 97 3.59 3.07 -5.20
C LEU A 97 2.56 4.18 -5.38
N LEU A 98 1.28 3.84 -5.20
CA LEU A 98 0.13 4.73 -5.39
C LEU A 98 -0.84 4.62 -4.22
N ASP A 99 -1.68 5.64 -4.02
CA ASP A 99 -2.83 5.59 -3.14
C ASP A 99 -4.09 5.09 -3.89
N PRO A 100 -5.01 4.37 -3.23
CA PRO A 100 -6.22 3.89 -3.87
C PRO A 100 -7.30 4.97 -4.06
N GLU A 101 -7.14 6.17 -3.48
CA GLU A 101 -8.15 7.24 -3.56
C GLU A 101 -8.07 7.98 -4.90
N TYR A 102 -6.86 8.29 -5.37
CA TYR A 102 -6.61 9.05 -6.60
C TYR A 102 -5.68 8.32 -7.58
N GLY A 103 -5.04 7.22 -7.17
CA GLY A 103 -4.03 6.53 -7.96
C GLY A 103 -4.51 5.34 -8.80
N LEU A 104 -5.75 4.86 -8.65
CA LEU A 104 -6.19 3.64 -9.35
C LEU A 104 -6.21 3.77 -10.88
N ASP A 105 -6.50 4.96 -11.39
CA ASP A 105 -6.45 5.24 -12.83
C ASP A 105 -5.01 5.27 -13.34
N ALA A 106 -4.10 5.84 -12.53
CA ALA A 106 -2.67 5.83 -12.80
C ALA A 106 -2.11 4.39 -12.80
N ALA A 107 -2.55 3.55 -11.86
CA ALA A 107 -2.13 2.15 -11.77
C ALA A 107 -2.43 1.35 -13.04
N ARG A 108 -3.52 1.66 -13.75
CA ARG A 108 -3.88 1.03 -15.04
C ARG A 108 -3.03 1.53 -16.21
N ARG A 109 -2.33 2.66 -16.06
CA ARG A 109 -1.47 3.28 -17.08
C ARG A 109 0.02 2.98 -16.89
N ARG A 110 0.40 2.22 -15.85
CA ARG A 110 1.80 1.85 -15.62
C ARG A 110 2.33 0.98 -16.77
N ALA A 111 3.63 1.10 -17.03
CA ALA A 111 4.29 0.32 -18.06
C ALA A 111 4.18 -1.19 -17.80
N PRO A 112 4.08 -2.02 -18.86
CA PRO A 112 4.18 -3.47 -18.72
C PRO A 112 5.45 -3.86 -17.97
N GLY A 113 5.33 -4.80 -17.03
CA GLY A 113 6.46 -5.24 -16.19
C GLY A 113 6.75 -4.36 -14.97
N CYS A 114 6.11 -3.19 -14.83
CA CYS A 114 6.19 -2.39 -13.61
C CYS A 114 5.20 -2.94 -12.56
N GLY A 115 5.70 -3.36 -11.40
CA GLY A 115 4.88 -3.82 -10.28
C GLY A 115 4.07 -2.71 -9.61
N LEU A 116 3.08 -3.07 -8.79
CA LEU A 116 2.21 -2.10 -8.10
C LEU A 116 2.25 -2.28 -6.57
N LEU A 117 2.59 -1.23 -5.83
CA LEU A 117 2.28 -1.12 -4.42
C LEU A 117 1.09 -0.19 -4.21
N LEU A 118 0.21 -0.54 -3.26
CA LEU A 118 -0.85 0.36 -2.80
C LEU A 118 -0.65 0.72 -1.33
N ALA A 119 -0.73 2.02 -1.04
CA ALA A 119 -0.80 2.53 0.34
C ALA A 119 -2.14 2.12 0.97
N TYR A 120 -2.12 1.80 2.26
CA TYR A 120 -3.31 1.36 3.00
C TYR A 120 -3.71 2.33 4.13
N GLU A 121 -2.78 3.17 4.57
CA GLU A 121 -3.06 4.23 5.55
C GLU A 121 -3.89 5.38 4.97
N MET A 122 -4.68 6.03 5.82
CA MET A 122 -5.18 7.38 5.57
C MET A 122 -4.04 8.38 5.53
N ASP A 123 -4.26 9.54 4.91
CA ASP A 123 -3.25 10.60 4.95
C ASP A 123 -3.05 11.06 6.41
N GLY A 124 -1.80 11.18 6.85
CA GLY A 124 -1.44 11.45 8.24
C GLY A 124 -1.96 12.79 8.77
N TYR A 125 -2.34 13.70 7.87
CA TYR A 125 -2.96 14.98 8.23
C TYR A 125 -4.46 14.89 8.56
N GLU A 126 -5.09 13.73 8.37
CA GLU A 126 -6.53 13.53 8.54
C GLU A 126 -6.87 12.79 9.84
N ASN A 127 -5.87 12.34 10.62
CA ASN A 127 -6.12 11.68 11.90
C ASN A 127 -5.96 12.66 13.07
N PRO A 128 -7.06 13.08 13.74
CA PRO A 128 -7.01 14.00 14.87
C PRO A 128 -6.54 13.32 16.17
N ARG A 129 -6.31 12.00 16.18
CA ARG A 129 -5.90 11.29 17.40
C ARG A 129 -4.51 11.77 17.87
N PRO A 130 -4.32 11.95 19.19
CA PRO A 130 -3.02 12.30 19.75
C PRO A 130 -1.99 11.21 19.43
N HIS A 131 -0.70 11.51 19.60
CA HIS A 131 0.42 10.58 19.38
C HIS A 131 0.60 10.10 17.94
N ARG A 132 0.01 10.80 16.96
CA ARG A 132 0.14 10.48 15.52
C ARG A 132 -0.26 9.03 15.23
N MET A 133 -1.41 8.62 15.77
CA MET A 133 -1.91 7.26 15.55
C MET A 133 -2.13 6.99 14.07
N LEU A 134 -1.90 5.74 13.67
CA LEU A 134 -2.23 5.28 12.32
C LEU A 134 -3.76 5.12 12.20
N ALA A 135 -4.32 5.58 11.08
CA ALA A 135 -5.66 5.24 10.65
C ALA A 135 -5.58 4.54 9.28
N LEU A 136 -6.37 3.48 9.10
CA LEU A 136 -6.48 2.76 7.83
C LEU A 136 -7.61 3.34 6.99
N LEU A 137 -7.49 3.23 5.67
CA LEU A 137 -8.57 3.62 4.77
C LEU A 137 -9.83 2.80 5.09
N PRO A 138 -10.95 3.45 5.46
CA PRO A 138 -12.09 2.77 6.09
C PRO A 138 -12.85 1.81 5.17
N ARG A 139 -12.62 1.91 3.85
CA ARG A 139 -13.27 1.06 2.84
C ARG A 139 -12.30 0.11 2.14
N GLU A 140 -11.06 0.04 2.60
CA GLU A 140 -10.06 -0.86 2.04
C GLU A 140 -9.68 -1.94 3.05
N SER A 141 -9.22 -3.07 2.52
CA SER A 141 -8.55 -4.14 3.24
C SER A 141 -7.45 -4.69 2.36
N VAL A 142 -6.51 -5.46 2.92
CA VAL A 142 -5.46 -6.08 2.12
C VAL A 142 -6.06 -6.91 0.98
N ARG A 143 -7.18 -7.60 1.22
CA ARG A 143 -7.89 -8.34 0.17
C ARG A 143 -8.42 -7.43 -0.93
N ARG A 144 -9.05 -6.30 -0.59
CA ARG A 144 -9.58 -5.36 -1.60
C ARG A 144 -8.45 -4.74 -2.42
N LEU A 145 -7.34 -4.37 -1.78
CA LEU A 145 -6.16 -3.84 -2.46
C LEU A 145 -5.52 -4.89 -3.39
N LYS A 146 -5.49 -6.16 -2.97
CA LYS A 146 -5.11 -7.29 -3.85
C LYS A 146 -6.00 -7.39 -5.08
N ASP A 147 -7.31 -7.34 -4.89
CA ASP A 147 -8.30 -7.45 -5.97
C ASP A 147 -8.21 -6.25 -6.94
N ARG A 148 -7.66 -5.11 -6.48
CA ARG A 148 -7.30 -3.94 -7.31
C ARG A 148 -5.96 -4.09 -8.05
N GLY A 149 -5.28 -5.22 -7.90
CA GLY A 149 -4.05 -5.56 -8.62
C GLY A 149 -2.76 -5.22 -7.89
N ALA A 150 -2.79 -4.96 -6.57
CA ALA A 150 -1.57 -4.77 -5.81
C ALA A 150 -0.67 -6.02 -5.85
N ASP A 151 0.63 -5.79 -6.06
CA ASP A 151 1.69 -6.74 -5.83
C ASP A 151 2.29 -6.59 -4.43
N GLY A 152 2.09 -5.45 -3.74
CA GLY A 152 2.49 -5.25 -2.35
C GLY A 152 1.61 -4.23 -1.63
N ILE A 153 1.59 -4.30 -0.30
CA ILE A 153 0.88 -3.35 0.56
C ILE A 153 1.88 -2.49 1.28
N LYS A 154 1.62 -1.19 1.33
CA LYS A 154 2.45 -0.24 2.06
C LYS A 154 1.67 0.39 3.21
N ILE A 155 2.33 0.58 4.34
CA ILE A 155 1.87 1.39 5.47
C ILE A 155 2.93 2.42 5.83
N LEU A 156 2.54 3.68 5.99
CA LEU A 156 3.33 4.67 6.72
C LEU A 156 2.95 4.68 8.19
N LEU A 157 3.93 4.59 9.08
CA LEU A 157 3.74 4.62 10.52
C LEU A 157 4.58 5.74 11.13
N SER A 158 3.94 6.75 11.71
CA SER A 158 4.65 7.70 12.58
C SER A 158 5.08 7.00 13.87
N TYR A 159 6.38 6.80 14.06
CA TYR A 159 6.90 6.06 15.22
C TYR A 159 8.17 6.71 15.79
N THR A 160 8.33 6.57 17.10
CA THR A 160 9.54 6.95 17.81
C THR A 160 9.63 6.11 19.08
N PRO A 161 10.83 5.58 19.43
CA PRO A 161 11.01 4.80 20.65
C PRO A 161 10.78 5.63 21.92
N HIS A 162 10.78 6.95 21.81
CA HIS A 162 10.54 7.89 22.90
C HIS A 162 9.08 8.34 23.01
N GLY A 163 8.19 7.76 22.21
CA GLY A 163 6.76 8.08 22.22
C GLY A 163 6.06 7.58 23.49
N ASP A 164 4.78 7.91 23.62
CA ASP A 164 3.95 7.37 24.69
C ASP A 164 3.91 5.83 24.62
N PRO A 165 4.22 5.10 25.71
CA PRO A 165 4.30 3.64 25.68
C PRO A 165 2.98 2.96 25.31
N ALA A 166 1.84 3.46 25.80
CA ALA A 166 0.53 2.86 25.52
C ALA A 166 0.13 3.08 24.06
N ALA A 167 0.38 4.28 23.52
CA ALA A 167 0.17 4.56 22.10
C ALA A 167 1.10 3.71 21.21
N ASN A 168 2.36 3.50 21.63
CA ASN A 168 3.28 2.64 20.89
C ASN A 168 2.88 1.16 20.93
N ASP A 169 2.33 0.67 22.04
CA ASP A 169 1.76 -0.67 22.13
C ASP A 169 0.57 -0.84 21.16
N GLU A 170 -0.34 0.14 21.12
CA GLU A 170 -1.45 0.13 20.15
C GLU A 170 -0.96 0.14 18.70
N LYS A 171 0.09 0.91 18.39
CA LYS A 171 0.73 0.91 17.06
C LYS A 171 1.28 -0.47 16.71
N LYS A 172 2.02 -1.10 17.62
CA LYS A 172 2.61 -2.44 17.42
C LYS A 172 1.53 -3.49 17.17
N ALA A 173 0.49 -3.52 18.00
CA ALA A 173 -0.63 -4.43 17.84
C ALA A 173 -1.37 -4.23 16.49
N LEU A 174 -1.46 -2.99 15.99
CA LEU A 174 -2.03 -2.71 14.69
C LEU A 174 -1.14 -3.24 13.54
N ILE A 175 0.19 -3.07 13.64
CA ILE A 175 1.12 -3.60 12.65
C ILE A 175 1.10 -5.13 12.62
N GLU A 176 1.02 -5.81 13.77
CA GLU A 176 0.86 -7.28 13.84
C GLU A 176 -0.39 -7.75 13.07
N ARG A 177 -1.52 -7.06 13.25
CA ARG A 177 -2.77 -7.38 12.52
C ARG A 177 -2.61 -7.22 11.01
N ILE A 178 -1.95 -6.14 10.57
CA ILE A 178 -1.74 -5.87 9.14
C ILE A 178 -0.77 -6.89 8.53
N GLY A 179 0.30 -7.24 9.24
CA GLY A 179 1.23 -8.30 8.84
C GLY A 179 0.52 -9.64 8.63
N ASN A 180 -0.37 -10.01 9.56
CA ASN A 180 -1.20 -11.19 9.46
C ASN A 180 -2.17 -11.14 8.26
N GLU A 181 -2.81 -9.99 7.99
CA GLU A 181 -3.63 -9.83 6.79
C GLU A 181 -2.82 -9.99 5.49
N CYS A 182 -1.62 -9.40 5.43
CA CYS A 182 -0.71 -9.52 4.29
C CYS A 182 -0.26 -10.97 4.07
N ALA A 183 0.09 -11.67 5.15
CA ALA A 183 0.41 -13.10 5.12
C ALA A 183 -0.76 -13.93 4.58
N ALA A 184 -1.97 -13.73 5.10
CA ALA A 184 -3.17 -14.44 4.66
C ALA A 184 -3.50 -14.20 3.17
N GLN A 185 -3.13 -13.04 2.64
CA GLN A 185 -3.34 -12.71 1.23
C GLN A 185 -2.13 -13.00 0.33
N ALA A 186 -1.04 -13.55 0.88
CA ALA A 186 0.23 -13.77 0.18
C ALA A 186 0.73 -12.49 -0.53
N LEU A 187 0.61 -11.35 0.15
CA LEU A 187 1.12 -10.06 -0.29
C LEU A 187 2.34 -9.66 0.55
N PRO A 188 3.43 -9.20 -0.09
CA PRO A 188 4.52 -8.50 0.59
C PRO A 188 4.02 -7.28 1.36
N PHE A 189 4.43 -7.16 2.61
CA PHE A 189 4.15 -6.03 3.48
C PHE A 189 5.36 -5.10 3.56
N PHE A 190 5.19 -3.87 3.08
CA PHE A 190 6.15 -2.78 3.14
C PHE A 190 5.75 -1.84 4.29
N LEU A 191 6.60 -1.74 5.31
CA LEU A 191 6.39 -0.81 6.41
C LEU A 191 7.35 0.38 6.29
N GLU A 192 6.79 1.59 6.38
CA GLU A 192 7.51 2.86 6.36
C GLU A 192 7.41 3.54 7.73
N PRO A 193 8.30 3.21 8.69
CA PRO A 193 8.39 3.98 9.91
C PRO A 193 9.01 5.35 9.62
N VAL A 194 8.30 6.41 10.03
CA VAL A 194 8.76 7.80 9.92
C VAL A 194 8.95 8.37 11.32
N GLY A 195 10.17 8.82 11.59
CA GLY A 195 10.57 9.37 12.87
C GLY A 195 9.89 10.70 13.18
N TYR A 196 9.66 10.96 14.47
CA TYR A 196 9.33 12.30 14.95
C TYR A 196 9.79 12.48 16.40
N ASP A 197 9.85 13.73 16.84
CA ASP A 197 10.05 14.05 18.24
C ASP A 197 8.70 14.31 18.96
N PRO A 198 8.39 13.59 20.05
CA PRO A 198 7.19 13.84 20.85
C PRO A 198 7.15 15.21 21.53
N GLY A 199 8.31 15.81 21.81
CA GLY A 199 8.44 17.15 22.40
C GLY A 199 8.23 18.28 21.39
N GLY A 200 8.02 17.97 20.11
CA GLY A 200 7.73 18.96 19.07
C GLY A 200 8.96 19.64 18.47
N LEU A 201 10.16 19.04 18.60
CA LEU A 201 11.33 19.53 17.86
C LEU A 201 11.05 19.60 16.36
N ASP A 202 11.55 20.67 15.73
CA ASP A 202 11.46 20.86 14.28
C ASP A 202 12.21 19.70 13.56
N PRO A 203 11.55 18.94 12.67
CA PRO A 203 12.19 17.86 11.91
C PRO A 203 13.35 18.33 11.03
N HIS A 204 13.46 19.63 10.73
CA HIS A 204 14.56 20.22 9.97
C HIS A 204 15.66 20.83 10.84
N GLY A 205 15.46 20.92 12.16
CA GLY A 205 16.39 21.52 13.11
C GLY A 205 17.56 20.61 13.50
N VAL A 206 18.68 21.22 13.90
CA VAL A 206 19.89 20.50 14.35
C VAL A 206 19.64 19.62 15.57
N GLU A 207 18.77 20.04 16.50
CA GLU A 207 18.45 19.25 17.69
C GLU A 207 17.71 17.94 17.37
N TYR A 208 16.80 17.96 16.38
CA TYR A 208 16.20 16.73 15.89
C TYR A 208 17.21 15.89 15.10
N ALA A 209 18.06 16.52 14.29
CA ALA A 209 19.09 15.82 13.52
C ALA A 209 20.02 14.97 14.40
N ARG A 210 20.38 15.46 15.60
CA ARG A 210 21.16 14.69 16.60
C ARG A 210 20.47 13.43 17.09
N ARG A 211 19.14 13.39 17.08
CA ARG A 211 18.32 12.26 17.56
C ARG A 211 17.86 11.33 16.43
N LYS A 212 17.83 11.82 15.20
CA LYS A 212 17.29 11.11 14.03
C LYS A 212 17.91 9.72 13.86
N THR A 213 19.21 9.60 14.04
CA THR A 213 19.92 8.32 13.87
C THR A 213 19.43 7.26 14.85
N GLU A 214 19.32 7.57 16.13
CA GLU A 214 18.77 6.64 17.13
C GLU A 214 17.32 6.29 16.79
N ILE A 215 16.49 7.29 16.48
CA ILE A 215 15.07 7.08 16.17
C ILE A 215 14.89 6.11 15.00
N VAL A 216 15.64 6.32 13.91
CA VAL A 216 15.57 5.46 12.72
C VAL A 216 16.06 4.04 13.03
N LEU A 217 17.23 3.90 13.65
CA LEU A 217 17.81 2.57 13.93
C LEU A 217 16.93 1.75 14.88
N ARG A 218 16.46 2.35 15.97
CA ARG A 218 15.58 1.65 16.93
C ARG A 218 14.21 1.32 16.34
N SER A 219 13.72 2.13 15.40
CA SER A 219 12.50 1.79 14.65
C SER A 219 12.72 0.58 13.74
N MET A 220 13.88 0.51 13.09
CA MET A 220 14.26 -0.65 12.27
C MET A 220 14.41 -1.91 13.11
N GLU A 221 15.10 -1.83 14.24
CA GLU A 221 15.28 -2.95 15.18
C GLU A 221 13.93 -3.48 15.68
N GLU A 222 13.03 -2.60 16.09
CA GLU A 222 11.69 -2.98 16.52
C GLU A 222 10.94 -3.70 15.40
N PHE A 223 10.77 -3.07 14.24
CA PHE A 223 9.89 -3.60 13.21
C PHE A 223 10.52 -4.65 12.28
N ALA A 224 11.77 -5.03 12.53
CA ALA A 224 12.39 -6.23 11.95
C ALA A 224 11.98 -7.52 12.68
N ARG A 225 11.31 -7.42 13.84
CA ARG A 225 10.83 -8.59 14.60
C ARG A 225 9.79 -9.40 13.81
N PRO A 226 9.83 -10.74 13.88
CA PRO A 226 9.04 -11.62 13.02
C PRO A 226 7.53 -11.51 13.24
N GLU A 227 7.06 -11.16 14.45
CA GLU A 227 5.62 -11.03 14.72
C GLU A 227 4.91 -9.95 13.89
N TYR A 228 5.65 -8.97 13.36
CA TYR A 228 5.09 -7.94 12.50
C TYR A 228 4.86 -8.38 11.05
N GLY A 229 5.47 -9.50 10.63
CA GLY A 229 5.31 -10.02 9.27
C GLY A 229 5.72 -9.06 8.16
N VAL A 230 6.62 -8.10 8.44
CA VAL A 230 7.15 -7.12 7.50
C VAL A 230 8.10 -7.81 6.53
N ASP A 231 7.88 -7.64 5.23
CA ASP A 231 8.75 -8.21 4.19
C ASP A 231 9.81 -7.19 3.71
N ALA A 232 9.54 -5.89 3.82
CA ALA A 232 10.48 -4.83 3.50
C ALA A 232 10.27 -3.57 4.36
N LEU A 233 11.36 -2.97 4.85
CA LEU A 233 11.35 -1.69 5.54
C LEU A 233 11.72 -0.55 4.55
N LYS A 234 10.83 0.43 4.40
CA LYS A 234 11.09 1.69 3.68
C LYS A 234 11.47 2.75 4.71
N VAL A 235 12.75 3.04 4.86
CA VAL A 235 13.25 3.87 5.97
C VAL A 235 13.84 5.18 5.48
N GLU A 236 13.80 6.19 6.35
CA GLU A 236 14.52 7.43 6.13
C GLU A 236 16.03 7.19 6.13
N PHE A 237 16.76 8.05 5.41
CA PHE A 237 18.20 8.15 5.64
C PHE A 237 18.44 8.58 7.10
N PRO A 238 19.31 7.87 7.86
CA PRO A 238 19.37 7.99 9.32
C PRO A 238 20.04 9.28 9.81
N VAL A 239 20.60 10.08 8.91
CA VAL A 239 21.19 11.40 9.22
C VAL A 239 20.51 12.47 8.37
N ASN A 240 20.51 13.71 8.88
CA ASN A 240 20.14 14.85 8.07
C ASN A 240 21.40 15.37 7.36
N ALA A 241 21.46 15.16 6.04
CA ALA A 241 22.62 15.49 5.21
C ALA A 241 23.02 16.97 5.33
N ALA A 242 22.06 17.87 5.53
CA ALA A 242 22.31 19.30 5.69
C ALA A 242 23.23 19.67 6.88
N PHE A 243 23.43 18.74 7.82
CA PHE A 243 24.33 18.91 8.98
C PHE A 243 25.56 18.00 8.93
N VAL A 244 25.85 17.38 7.78
CA VAL A 244 27.04 16.53 7.56
C VAL A 244 28.14 17.38 6.91
N GLU A 245 29.36 17.26 7.42
CA GLU A 245 30.51 17.95 6.84
C GLU A 245 30.69 17.61 5.35
N GLY A 246 30.89 18.63 4.52
CA GLY A 246 31.05 18.49 3.07
C GLY A 246 29.75 18.51 2.27
N ASP A 247 28.58 18.60 2.91
CA ASP A 247 27.33 18.74 2.17
C ASP A 247 27.21 20.13 1.53
N SER A 248 26.97 20.17 0.22
CA SER A 248 26.98 21.41 -0.59
C SER A 248 25.61 22.06 -0.72
N PHE A 249 24.58 21.59 -0.02
CA PHE A 249 23.21 22.09 -0.17
C PHE A 249 23.02 23.55 0.29
N HIS A 250 23.97 24.15 1.00
CA HIS A 250 23.91 25.53 1.52
C HIS A 250 25.17 26.39 1.24
N ARG A 251 25.88 26.18 0.14
CA ARG A 251 26.83 27.18 -0.38
C ARG A 251 26.20 28.07 -1.43
#